data_AF-A0AAU6L5N1-F1
#
_entry.id   AF-A0AAU6L5N1-F1
#
_cell.length_a   1.000
_cell.length_b   1.000
_cell.length_c   1.000
_cell.angle_alpha   90.00
_cell.angle_beta   90.00
_cell.angle_gamma   90.00
#
_symmetry.space_group_name_H-M   'P 1'
#
loop_
_entity.id
_entity.type
_entity.pdbx_description
1 polymer ?
#
loop_
_entity_poly.entity_id
_entity_poly.type
_entity_poly.pdbx_seq_one_letter_code
_entity_poly.pdbx_strand_id
1 'polypeptide(L)'
;MPALRRPSRVTAICLVLATALLAGGVFAVRQGPAAGLLPEATWGGWRSREVLHWSTHVRVNRWAHAAEAEIRMGKAEWITLKAYGEDAHGTTGMYPTAFTLTPDGKLTGREVALAG
;
A
#
# COMPACT_ATOMS: atom_id res chain seq x y z
N MET A 1 -31.63 42.02 -3.80
CA MET A 1 -31.36 40.86 -2.91
C MET A 1 -31.13 39.64 -3.78
N PRO A 2 -29.98 38.93 -3.72
CA PRO A 2 -29.80 37.73 -4.52
C PRO A 2 -30.67 36.62 -3.94
N ALA A 3 -31.57 36.08 -4.76
CA ALA A 3 -32.36 34.91 -4.39
C ALA A 3 -31.43 33.71 -4.28
N LEU A 4 -31.23 33.19 -3.06
CA LEU A 4 -30.65 31.88 -2.83
C LEU A 4 -31.54 30.86 -3.57
N ARG A 5 -31.11 30.43 -4.76
CA ARG A 5 -31.72 29.32 -5.48
C ARG A 5 -31.67 28.12 -4.56
N ARG A 6 -32.82 27.73 -4.00
CA ARG A 6 -32.94 26.47 -3.27
C ARG A 6 -32.52 25.35 -4.22
N PRO A 7 -31.50 24.54 -3.88
CA PRO A 7 -31.14 23.42 -4.71
C PRO A 7 -32.36 22.51 -4.85
N SER A 8 -32.65 22.10 -6.09
CA SER A 8 -33.72 21.14 -6.32
C SER A 8 -33.39 19.84 -5.59
N ARG A 9 -34.41 19.06 -5.20
CA ARG A 9 -34.22 17.74 -4.56
C ARG A 9 -33.28 16.85 -5.37
N VAL A 10 -33.30 16.97 -6.70
CA VAL A 10 -32.39 16.26 -7.62
C VAL A 10 -30.94 16.68 -7.41
N THR A 11 -30.66 17.99 -7.31
CA THR A 11 -29.31 18.51 -7.05
C THR A 11 -28.78 18.00 -5.69
N ALA A 12 -29.64 17.97 -4.67
CA ALA A 12 -29.27 17.42 -3.36
C ALA A 12 -28.97 15.90 -3.42
N ILE A 13 -29.80 15.13 -4.13
CA ILE A 13 -29.59 13.68 -4.31
C ILE A 13 -28.30 13.40 -5.08
N CYS A 14 -28.06 14.11 -6.19
CA CYS A 14 -26.81 13.97 -6.96
C CYS A 14 -25.58 14.27 -6.11
N LEU A 15 -25.66 15.29 -5.25
CA LEU A 15 -24.55 15.66 -4.37
C LEU A 15 -24.30 14.59 -3.31
N VAL A 16 -25.36 14.04 -2.69
CA VAL A 16 -25.25 12.92 -1.75
C VAL A 16 -24.63 11.69 -2.41
N LEU A 17 -25.11 11.31 -3.59
CA LEU A 17 -24.55 10.18 -4.35
C LEU A 17 -23.07 10.40 -4.70
N ALA A 18 -22.72 11.59 -5.19
CA ALA A 18 -21.34 11.93 -5.48
C ALA A 18 -20.45 11.84 -4.23
N THR A 19 -20.93 12.35 -3.08
CA THR A 19 -20.18 12.24 -1.81
C THR A 19 -20.05 10.80 -1.33
N ALA A 20 -21.08 9.98 -1.49
CA ALA A 20 -21.04 8.56 -1.11
C ALA A 20 -20.06 7.76 -1.98
N LEU A 21 -20.03 8.04 -3.29
CA LEU A 21 -19.07 7.42 -4.21
C LEU A 21 -17.64 7.83 -3.90
N LEU A 22 -17.39 9.11 -3.62
CA LEU A 22 -16.07 9.59 -3.21
C LEU A 22 -15.63 8.95 -1.88
N ALA A 23 -16.52 8.88 -0.90
CA ALA A 23 -16.23 8.23 0.38
C ALA A 23 -15.91 6.73 0.19
N GLY A 24 -16.69 6.03 -0.64
CA GLY A 24 -16.45 4.63 -0.97
C GLY A 24 -15.10 4.40 -1.67
N GLY A 25 -14.73 5.28 -2.61
CA GLY A 25 -13.43 5.24 -3.28
C GLY A 25 -12.26 5.45 -2.32
N VAL A 26 -12.35 6.45 -1.43
CA VAL A 26 -11.34 6.69 -0.39
C VAL A 26 -11.21 5.50 0.54
N PHE A 27 -12.34 4.89 0.94
CA PHE A 27 -12.36 3.70 1.77
C PHE A 27 -11.68 2.51 1.06
N ALA A 28 -12.03 2.25 -0.20
CA ALA A 28 -11.44 1.16 -0.98
C ALA A 28 -9.93 1.30 -1.20
N VAL A 29 -9.41 2.53 -1.27
CA VAL A 29 -7.96 2.74 -1.31
C VAL A 29 -7.32 2.50 0.05
N ARG A 30 -7.87 3.08 1.12
CA ARG A 30 -7.31 2.97 2.47
C ARG A 30 -7.34 1.56 3.06
N GLN A 31 -8.35 0.78 2.70
CA GLN A 31 -8.50 -0.60 3.14
C GLN A 31 -7.66 -1.58 2.30
N GLY A 32 -6.95 -1.10 1.28
CA GLY A 32 -6.04 -1.92 0.48
C GLY A 32 -6.53 -2.48 -0.87
N PRO A 33 -7.83 -2.78 -1.15
CA PRO A 33 -8.19 -3.49 -2.37
C PRO A 33 -7.89 -2.72 -3.66
N ALA A 34 -7.85 -1.38 -3.58
CA ALA A 34 -7.50 -0.51 -4.71
C ALA A 34 -6.08 0.07 -4.63
N ALA A 35 -5.29 -0.25 -3.61
CA ALA A 35 -3.95 0.35 -3.45
C ALA A 35 -3.00 -0.04 -4.59
N GLY A 36 -3.16 -1.23 -5.17
CA GLY A 36 -2.41 -1.66 -6.36
C GLY A 36 -2.77 -0.92 -7.66
N LEU A 37 -3.84 -0.12 -7.67
CA LEU A 37 -4.26 0.72 -8.79
C LEU A 37 -3.75 2.16 -8.69
N LEU A 38 -3.00 2.46 -7.62
CA LEU A 38 -2.50 3.81 -7.40
C LEU A 38 -1.48 4.19 -8.47
N PRO A 39 -1.59 5.40 -9.05
CA PRO A 39 -0.61 5.89 -10.00
C PRO A 39 0.78 5.95 -9.36
N GLU A 40 1.81 5.61 -10.13
CA GLU A 40 3.22 5.63 -9.72
C GLU A 40 3.64 6.94 -9.04
N ALA A 41 3.16 8.08 -9.55
CA ALA A 41 3.44 9.41 -9.01
C ALA A 41 2.91 9.66 -7.58
N THR A 42 1.98 8.83 -7.09
CA THR A 42 1.44 8.96 -5.73
C THR A 42 2.27 8.23 -4.68
N TRP A 43 3.20 7.38 -5.12
CA TRP A 43 4.09 6.65 -4.23
C TRP A 43 5.25 7.53 -3.76
N GLY A 44 5.70 7.31 -2.52
CA GLY A 44 6.95 7.88 -2.06
C GLY A 44 8.14 7.30 -2.83
N GLY A 45 9.24 8.04 -2.88
CA GLY A 45 10.47 7.56 -3.50
C GLY A 45 10.97 6.27 -2.86
N TRP A 46 11.58 5.41 -3.68
CA TRP A 46 12.24 4.19 -3.24
C TRP A 46 13.36 4.50 -2.25
N ARG A 47 13.41 3.72 -1.16
CA ARG A 47 14.45 3.80 -0.14
C ARG A 47 15.17 2.46 -0.05
N SER A 48 16.46 2.46 -0.35
CA SER A 48 17.30 1.28 -0.25
C SER A 48 17.72 1.04 1.20
N ARG A 49 17.68 -0.21 1.63
CA ARG A 49 18.23 -0.71 2.90
C ARG A 49 18.78 -2.12 2.72
N GLU A 50 19.73 -2.49 3.56
CA GLU A 50 20.19 -3.86 3.66
C GLU A 50 19.47 -4.58 4.79
N VAL A 51 18.96 -5.79 4.54
CA VAL A 51 18.33 -6.64 5.56
C VAL A 51 18.90 -8.05 5.42
N LEU A 52 19.65 -8.52 6.43
CA LEU A 52 20.27 -9.85 6.43
C LEU A 52 21.09 -10.16 5.16
N HIS A 53 21.88 -9.19 4.68
CA HIS A 53 22.67 -9.26 3.43
C HIS A 53 21.86 -9.23 2.12
N TRP A 54 20.55 -8.99 2.20
CA TRP A 54 19.72 -8.73 1.03
C TRP A 54 19.65 -7.23 0.75
N SER A 55 19.78 -6.88 -0.51
CA SER A 55 19.51 -5.53 -1.00
C SER A 55 18.00 -5.33 -1.11
N THR A 56 17.45 -4.47 -0.28
CA THR A 56 16.00 -4.21 -0.23
C THR A 56 15.72 -2.77 -0.66
N HIS A 57 14.66 -2.57 -1.44
CA HIS A 57 14.17 -1.25 -1.83
C HIS A 57 12.72 -1.18 -1.39
N VAL A 58 12.38 -0.22 -0.54
CA VAL A 58 11.02 -0.08 -0.02
C VAL A 58 10.47 1.28 -0.43
N ARG A 59 9.24 1.30 -0.91
CA ARG A 59 8.46 2.52 -1.10
C ARG A 59 7.16 2.44 -0.33
N VAL A 60 6.63 3.61 0.02
CA VAL A 60 5.44 3.72 0.86
C VAL A 60 4.51 4.77 0.27
N ASN A 61 3.23 4.45 0.23
CA ASN A 61 2.16 5.38 0.03
C ASN A 61 1.45 5.62 1.37
N ARG A 62 1.75 6.75 2.00
CA ARG A 62 1.19 7.12 3.32
C ARG A 62 -0.30 7.41 3.27
N TRP A 63 -0.81 7.87 2.14
CA TRP A 63 -2.23 8.21 2.00
C TRP A 63 -3.10 6.95 1.96
N ALA A 64 -2.61 5.93 1.25
CA ALA A 64 -3.28 4.66 1.09
C ALA A 64 -2.94 3.60 2.15
N HIS A 65 -2.05 3.91 3.10
CA HIS A 65 -1.49 2.92 4.04
C HIS A 65 -1.03 1.67 3.27
N ALA A 66 -0.09 1.88 2.36
CA ALA A 66 0.40 0.82 1.49
C ALA A 66 1.92 0.90 1.35
N ALA A 67 2.57 -0.25 1.29
CA ALA A 67 4.00 -0.37 1.05
C ALA A 67 4.29 -1.46 0.03
N GLU A 68 5.38 -1.24 -0.71
CA GLU A 68 5.97 -2.24 -1.60
C GLU A 68 7.45 -2.38 -1.31
N ALA A 69 7.94 -3.60 -1.33
CA ALA A 69 9.34 -3.93 -1.17
C ALA A 69 9.84 -4.77 -2.33
N GLU A 70 11.01 -4.44 -2.83
CA GLU A 70 11.78 -5.21 -3.79
C GLU A 70 13.01 -5.74 -3.08
N ILE A 71 13.15 -7.05 -3.02
CA ILE A 71 14.17 -7.73 -2.22
C ILE A 71 15.04 -8.54 -3.17
N ARG A 72 16.35 -8.32 -3.11
CA ARG A 72 17.32 -8.91 -4.03
C ARG A 72 18.49 -9.52 -3.29
N MET A 73 18.89 -10.72 -3.72
CA MET A 73 20.17 -11.34 -3.34
C MET A 73 21.03 -11.48 -4.59
N GLY A 74 22.12 -10.71 -4.61
CA GLY A 74 23.02 -10.63 -5.76
C GLY A 74 22.28 -10.32 -7.08
N LYS A 75 22.68 -11.04 -8.14
CA LYS A 75 22.07 -10.91 -9.48
C LYS A 75 21.01 -11.97 -9.77
N ALA A 76 20.82 -12.95 -8.89
CA ALA A 76 20.08 -14.16 -9.21
C ALA A 76 18.60 -14.06 -8.87
N GLU A 77 18.24 -13.35 -7.79
CA GLU A 77 16.90 -13.46 -7.22
C GLU A 77 16.29 -12.10 -6.91
N TRP A 78 15.01 -11.99 -7.23
CA TRP A 78 14.17 -10.83 -7.00
C TRP A 78 12.84 -11.29 -6.41
N ILE A 79 12.41 -10.66 -5.33
CA ILE A 79 11.11 -10.87 -4.71
C ILE A 79 10.42 -9.53 -4.56
N THR A 80 9.16 -9.44 -4.99
CA THR A 80 8.29 -8.30 -4.69
C THR A 80 7.35 -8.65 -3.55
N LEU A 81 7.32 -7.81 -2.52
CA LEU A 81 6.41 -7.92 -1.40
C LEU A 81 5.47 -6.71 -1.38
N LYS A 82 4.20 -6.95 -1.09
CA LYS A 82 3.14 -5.92 -1.08
C LYS A 82 2.37 -6.01 0.22
N ALA A 83 2.18 -4.86 0.86
CA ALA A 83 1.39 -4.72 2.09
C ALA A 83 0.42 -3.56 1.88
N TYR A 84 -0.84 -3.87 1.56
CA TYR A 84 -1.86 -2.89 1.16
C TYR A 84 -3.01 -2.86 2.16
N GLY A 85 -3.25 -1.71 2.77
CA GLY A 85 -4.29 -1.52 3.78
C GLY A 85 -3.72 -1.51 5.20
N GLU A 86 -4.47 -0.93 6.13
CA GLU A 86 -4.00 -0.55 7.48
C GLU A 86 -3.41 -1.71 8.30
N ASP A 87 -3.99 -2.90 8.19
CA ASP A 87 -3.58 -4.11 8.94
C ASP A 87 -2.90 -5.18 8.06
N ALA A 88 -2.57 -4.85 6.81
CA ALA A 88 -2.04 -5.83 5.88
C ALA A 88 -0.55 -6.11 6.10
N HIS A 89 -0.19 -7.37 6.25
CA HIS A 89 1.20 -7.80 6.31
C HIS A 89 1.54 -8.66 5.09
N GLY A 90 2.49 -8.20 4.28
CA GLY A 90 3.08 -9.03 3.25
C GLY A 90 4.15 -9.91 3.89
N THR A 91 4.05 -11.23 3.75
CA THR A 91 5.12 -12.16 4.20
C THR A 91 5.56 -13.03 3.04
N THR A 92 6.86 -13.16 2.84
CA THR A 92 7.46 -14.05 1.84
C THR A 92 8.64 -14.78 2.46
N GLY A 93 8.85 -16.02 2.08
CA GLY A 93 9.95 -16.85 2.54
C GLY A 93 10.84 -17.24 1.36
N MET A 94 12.13 -16.98 1.49
CA MET A 94 13.17 -17.51 0.63
C MET A 94 14.26 -18.10 1.50
N TYR A 95 14.33 -19.42 1.59
CA TYR A 95 15.22 -20.11 2.50
C TYR A 95 16.67 -19.58 2.38
N PRO A 96 17.34 -19.23 3.49
CA PRO A 96 16.91 -19.39 4.89
C PRO A 96 16.19 -18.17 5.47
N THR A 97 15.71 -17.20 4.70
CA THR A 97 15.16 -15.93 5.21
C THR A 97 13.65 -15.78 4.95
N ALA A 98 12.89 -15.40 5.96
CA ALA A 98 11.52 -14.89 5.80
C ALA A 98 11.48 -13.38 5.99
N PHE A 99 10.83 -12.68 5.07
CA PHE A 99 10.61 -11.24 5.11
C PHE A 99 9.16 -10.93 5.44
N THR A 100 8.97 -9.91 6.28
CA THR A 100 7.67 -9.33 6.57
C THR A 100 7.72 -7.84 6.27
N LEU A 101 6.77 -7.38 5.46
CA LEU A 101 6.53 -5.98 5.14
C LEU A 101 5.22 -5.54 5.77
N THR A 102 5.27 -4.37 6.39
CA THR A 102 4.14 -3.66 6.97
C THR A 102 3.72 -2.49 6.04
N PRO A 103 2.49 -1.98 6.16
CA PRO A 103 1.99 -0.92 5.28
C PRO A 103 2.67 0.44 5.48
N ASP A 104 3.34 0.65 6.61
CA ASP A 104 4.18 1.83 6.89
C ASP A 104 5.60 1.71 6.31
N GLY A 105 5.93 0.57 5.68
CA GLY A 105 7.22 0.32 5.03
C GLY A 105 8.29 -0.23 5.96
N LYS A 106 7.94 -0.71 7.15
CA LYS A 106 8.88 -1.48 7.96
C LYS A 106 9.01 -2.89 7.38
N LEU A 107 10.18 -3.14 6.78
CA LEU A 107 10.61 -4.44 6.29
C LEU A 107 11.53 -5.09 7.33
N THR A 108 11.21 -6.31 7.74
CA THR A 108 12.03 -7.12 8.66
C THR A 108 12.32 -8.46 8.03
N GLY A 109 13.54 -8.97 8.21
CA GLY A 109 13.93 -10.32 7.85
C GLY A 109 14.18 -11.16 9.10
N ARG A 110 13.87 -12.45 9.05
CA ARG A 110 14.28 -13.44 10.06
C ARG A 110 14.80 -14.69 9.38
N GLU A 111 15.82 -15.31 9.97
CA GLU A 111 16.22 -16.64 9.54
C GLU A 111 15.15 -17.66 9.92
N VAL A 112 14.93 -18.62 9.03
CA VAL A 112 14.01 -19.75 9.17
C VAL A 112 14.90 -20.98 9.20
N ALA A 113 15.00 -21.59 10.37
CA ALA A 113 15.63 -22.90 10.48
C ALA A 113 14.79 -23.92 9.73
N LEU A 114 15.43 -24.79 8.94
CA LEU A 114 14.81 -26.06 8.58
C LEU A 114 14.56 -26.79 9.89
N ALA A 115 13.29 -27.07 10.21
CA ALA A 115 12.99 -28.07 11.21
C ALA A 115 13.56 -29.40 10.68
N GLY A 116 14.71 -29.79 11.22
CA GLY A 116 15.35 -31.08 10.97
C GLY A 116 14.63 -32.20 11.71
#